data_AF-A0AA50E062-F1
#
_entry.id   AF-A0AA50E062-F1
#
_cell.length_a   1.000
_cell.length_b   1.000
_cell.length_c   1.000
_cell.angle_alpha   90.00
_cell.angle_beta   90.00
_cell.angle_gamma   90.00
#
_symmetry.space_group_name_H-M   'P 1'
#
loop_
_entity.id
_entity.type
_entity.pdbx_description
1 polymer ?
#
loop_
_entity_poly.entity_id
_entity_poly.type
_entity_poly.pdbx_seq_one_letter_code
_entity_poly.pdbx_strand_id
1 'polypeptide(L)'
;MADSLPNLVDLNFLPFLTEAGEIDPNYEKRIGVYAIFDQHQNLQYVGYSRNLAISLLQHLVRQPEHCHGLKVHIIDRPDRQLLVQIQNHWLVGQNPPGNGESQKIWAESINVQDYWTPEEPPPLLKVNQGTRPNF
;
A
#
# COMPACT_ATOMS: atom_id res chain seq x y z
N MET A 1 20.28 14.75 20.23
CA MET A 1 19.61 13.61 20.89
C MET A 1 19.44 12.55 19.82
N ALA A 2 19.82 11.30 20.06
CA ALA A 2 19.58 10.25 19.08
C ALA A 2 18.08 9.96 19.09
N ASP A 3 17.33 10.57 18.17
CA ASP A 3 15.92 10.26 17.98
C ASP A 3 15.85 8.79 17.58
N SER A 4 15.50 7.96 18.56
CA SER A 4 15.36 6.53 18.36
C SER A 4 14.17 6.29 17.45
N LEU A 5 14.33 5.40 16.46
CA LEU A 5 13.25 5.07 15.54
C LEU A 5 12.06 4.51 16.33
N PRO A 6 10.81 4.85 15.96
CA PRO A 6 9.63 4.33 16.62
C PRO A 6 9.59 2.81 16.50
N ASN A 7 9.38 2.11 17.61
CA ASN A 7 9.21 0.66 17.60
C ASN A 7 7.75 0.30 17.31
N LEU A 8 7.53 -0.73 16.50
CA LEU A 8 6.18 -1.19 16.15
C LEU A 8 5.38 -1.64 17.38
N VAL A 9 6.05 -2.22 18.37
CA VAL A 9 5.40 -2.76 19.58
C VAL A 9 4.76 -1.65 20.41
N ASP A 10 5.41 -0.49 20.49
CA ASP A 10 5.00 0.64 21.32
C ASP A 10 3.85 1.46 20.73
N LEU A 11 3.53 1.26 19.45
CA LEU A 11 2.44 1.96 18.77
C LEU A 11 1.07 1.38 19.15
N ASN A 12 0.09 2.28 19.24
CA ASN A 12 -1.31 1.91 19.44
C ASN A 12 -1.82 1.08 18.27
N PHE A 13 -2.47 -0.04 18.59
CA PHE A 13 -3.19 -0.86 17.63
C PHE A 13 -4.58 -0.26 17.40
N LEU A 14 -4.86 0.13 16.16
CA LEU A 14 -6.10 0.76 15.75
C LEU A 14 -6.89 -0.19 14.85
N PRO A 15 -8.23 -0.11 14.84
CA PRO A 15 -9.01 -0.79 13.81
C PRO A 15 -8.65 -0.23 12.44
N PHE A 16 -8.67 -1.07 11.40
CA PHE A 16 -8.33 -0.65 10.05
C PHE A 16 -9.39 0.30 9.46
N LEU A 17 -10.67 0.06 9.77
CA LEU A 17 -11.81 0.89 9.39
C LEU A 17 -12.42 1.55 10.62
N THR A 18 -13.03 2.71 10.43
CA THR A 18 -13.87 3.36 11.43
C THR A 18 -15.17 2.57 11.65
N GLU A 19 -15.95 2.96 12.66
CA GLU A 19 -17.27 2.36 12.91
C GLU A 19 -18.25 2.50 11.73
N ALA A 20 -18.03 3.49 10.85
CA ALA A 20 -18.78 3.68 9.61
C ALA A 20 -18.31 2.78 8.45
N GLY A 21 -17.25 1.99 8.64
CA GLY A 21 -16.65 1.16 7.59
C GLY A 21 -15.74 1.94 6.62
N GLU A 22 -15.27 3.11 7.03
CA GLU A 22 -14.46 4.01 6.19
C GLU A 22 -13.01 4.08 6.69
N ILE A 23 -12.07 4.47 5.81
CA ILE A 23 -10.72 4.83 6.24
C ILE A 23 -10.80 6.14 7.03
N ASP A 24 -10.08 6.23 8.16
CA ASP A 24 -10.08 7.46 8.98
C ASP A 24 -9.67 8.69 8.13
N PRO A 25 -10.53 9.72 8.00
CA PRO A 25 -10.23 10.95 7.29
C PRO A 25 -8.97 11.67 7.80
N ASN A 26 -8.56 11.43 9.06
CA ASN A 26 -7.33 11.97 9.63
C ASN A 26 -6.06 11.51 8.91
N TYR A 27 -6.13 10.44 8.11
CA TYR A 27 -5.03 9.93 7.30
C TYR A 27 -4.90 10.61 5.94
N GLU A 28 -5.87 11.45 5.55
CA GLU A 28 -5.79 12.19 4.30
C GLU A 28 -4.57 13.10 4.26
N LYS A 29 -3.78 12.99 3.19
CA LYS A 29 -2.56 13.80 2.96
C LYS A 29 -1.52 13.68 4.09
N ARG A 30 -1.66 12.69 4.97
CA ARG A 30 -0.64 12.38 5.99
C ARG A 30 0.46 11.51 5.39
N ILE A 31 1.67 11.76 5.86
CA ILE A 31 2.88 11.07 5.46
C ILE A 31 3.31 10.18 6.61
N GLY A 32 3.61 8.91 6.36
CA GLY A 32 3.97 8.01 7.45
C GLY A 32 4.28 6.60 7.01
N VAL A 33 4.65 5.81 8.02
CA VAL A 33 4.82 4.35 7.92
C VAL A 33 3.65 3.69 8.61
N TYR A 34 3.17 2.59 8.04
CA TYR A 34 2.02 1.85 8.54
C TYR A 34 2.26 0.36 8.46
N ALA A 35 1.65 -0.37 9.38
CA ALA A 35 1.66 -1.81 9.48
C ALA A 35 0.22 -2.32 9.52
N ILE A 36 -0.10 -3.28 8.66
CA ILE A 36 -1.43 -3.87 8.51
C ILE A 36 -1.44 -5.25 9.14
N PHE A 37 -2.50 -5.54 9.88
CA PHE A 37 -2.67 -6.80 10.61
C PHE A 37 -3.99 -7.48 10.24
N ASP A 38 -3.99 -8.81 10.28
CA ASP A 38 -5.20 -9.62 10.10
C ASP A 38 -6.06 -9.68 11.38
N GLN A 39 -7.16 -10.42 11.32
CA GLN A 39 -8.08 -10.64 12.44
C GLN A 39 -7.43 -11.29 13.67
N HIS A 40 -6.33 -12.01 13.48
CA HIS A 40 -5.57 -12.68 14.54
C HIS A 40 -4.40 -11.83 15.05
N GLN A 41 -4.31 -10.57 14.61
CA GLN A 41 -3.22 -9.64 14.92
C GLN A 41 -1.86 -10.09 14.36
N ASN A 42 -1.84 -10.92 13.32
CA ASN A 42 -0.61 -11.25 12.60
C ASN A 42 -0.24 -10.10 11.66
N LEU A 43 1.06 -9.77 11.59
CA LEU A 43 1.54 -8.75 10.68
C LEU A 43 1.47 -9.24 9.23
N GLN A 44 0.69 -8.54 8.40
CA GLN A 44 0.47 -8.90 6.99
C GLN A 44 1.29 -8.05 6.04
N TYR A 45 1.50 -6.77 6.36
CA TYR A 45 2.22 -5.83 5.51
C TYR A 45 2.77 -4.64 6.29
N VAL A 46 3.92 -4.10 5.87
CA VAL A 46 4.49 -2.83 6.31
C VAL A 46 4.82 -1.96 5.10
N GLY A 47 4.26 -0.76 5.05
CA GLY A 47 4.53 0.20 3.98
C GLY A 47 4.72 1.61 4.48
N TYR A 48 5.15 2.49 3.60
CA TYR A 48 5.17 3.92 3.84
C TYR A 48 4.48 4.66 2.69
N SER A 49 3.92 5.83 2.97
CA SER A 49 3.24 6.64 1.96
C SER A 49 3.35 8.13 2.25
N ARG A 50 3.19 8.93 1.19
CA ARG A 50 2.96 10.38 1.27
C ARG A 50 1.48 10.74 1.39
N ASN A 51 0.59 9.76 1.22
CA ASN A 51 -0.83 9.90 1.49
C ASN A 51 -1.35 8.55 2.03
N LEU A 52 -1.41 8.45 3.35
CA LEU A 52 -1.81 7.23 4.04
C LEU A 52 -3.20 6.75 3.60
N ALA A 53 -4.19 7.65 3.52
CA ALA A 53 -5.56 7.28 3.16
C ALA A 53 -5.63 6.53 1.81
N ILE A 54 -4.96 7.05 0.77
CA ILE A 54 -4.96 6.41 -0.57
C ILE A 54 -4.30 5.04 -0.52
N SER A 55 -3.16 4.93 0.18
CA SER A 55 -2.44 3.66 0.27
C SER A 55 -3.22 2.60 1.05
N LEU A 56 -3.85 2.98 2.17
CA LEU A 56 -4.67 2.08 2.95
C LEU A 56 -5.90 1.61 2.16
N LEU A 57 -6.57 2.52 1.46
CA LEU A 57 -7.70 2.15 0.58
C LEU A 57 -7.28 1.17 -0.52
N GLN A 58 -6.11 1.39 -1.14
CA GLN A 58 -5.59 0.46 -2.14
C GLN A 58 -5.37 -0.94 -1.57
N HIS A 59 -4.79 -1.05 -0.36
CA HIS A 59 -4.60 -2.34 0.30
C HIS A 59 -5.92 -3.00 0.65
N LEU A 60 -6.90 -2.23 1.13
CA LEU A 60 -8.24 -2.73 1.43
C LEU A 60 -8.92 -3.33 0.20
N VAL A 61 -8.85 -2.66 -0.94
CA VAL A 61 -9.45 -3.14 -2.20
C VAL A 61 -8.77 -4.43 -2.67
N ARG A 62 -7.46 -4.55 -2.45
CA ARG A 62 -6.67 -5.71 -2.91
C ARG A 62 -6.80 -6.91 -1.99
N GLN A 63 -6.78 -6.68 -0.68
CA GLN A 63 -6.62 -7.71 0.35
C GLN A 63 -7.57 -7.43 1.54
N PRO A 64 -8.90 -7.37 1.32
CA PRO A 64 -9.85 -6.97 2.35
C PRO A 64 -9.83 -7.91 3.56
N GLU A 65 -9.64 -9.22 3.35
CA GLU A 65 -9.57 -10.24 4.40
C GLU A 65 -8.33 -10.12 5.31
N HIS A 66 -7.34 -9.32 4.90
CA HIS A 66 -6.11 -9.11 5.66
C HIS A 66 -6.01 -7.71 6.29
N CYS A 67 -7.02 -6.87 6.12
CA CYS A 67 -7.04 -5.48 6.59
C CYS A 67 -7.97 -5.31 7.80
N HIS A 68 -7.56 -5.82 8.96
CA HIS A 68 -8.36 -5.75 10.20
C HIS A 68 -7.80 -4.78 11.23
N GLY A 69 -6.47 -4.75 11.36
CA GLY A 69 -5.76 -3.91 12.30
C GLY A 69 -4.72 -3.03 11.62
N LEU A 70 -4.40 -1.93 12.28
CA LEU A 70 -3.51 -0.91 11.76
C LEU A 70 -2.65 -0.32 12.88
N LYS A 71 -1.34 -0.22 12.66
CA LYS A 71 -0.43 0.62 13.45
C LYS A 71 0.20 1.65 12.51
N VAL A 72 0.23 2.91 12.90
CA VAL A 72 0.71 4.02 12.06
C VAL A 72 1.66 4.90 12.84
N HIS A 73 2.73 5.32 12.17
CA HIS A 73 3.60 6.41 12.61
C HIS A 73 3.59 7.52 11.56
N ILE A 74 3.08 8.69 11.94
CA ILE A 74 2.97 9.85 11.07
C ILE A 74 4.15 10.78 11.30
N ILE A 75 4.71 11.32 10.22
CA ILE A 75 5.76 12.35 10.26
C ILE A 75 5.25 13.65 9.63
N ASP A 76 5.70 14.79 10.15
CA ASP A 76 5.25 16.11 9.69
C ASP A 76 5.97 16.58 8.43
N ARG A 77 7.20 16.11 8.21
CA ARG A 77 8.02 16.49 7.06
C ARG A 77 8.26 15.30 6.15
N PRO A 78 8.08 15.44 4.81
CA PRO A 78 8.39 14.38 3.87
C PRO A 78 9.88 14.05 3.91
N ASP A 79 10.22 12.89 4.46
CA ASP A 79 11.58 12.37 4.46
C ASP A 79 11.55 10.89 4.05
N ARG A 80 11.93 10.62 2.81
CA ARG A 80 11.95 9.25 2.28
C ARG A 80 12.98 8.38 3.01
N GLN A 81 14.13 8.93 3.40
CA GLN A 81 15.17 8.14 4.06
C GLN A 81 14.69 7.69 5.43
N LEU A 82 14.08 8.61 6.19
CA LEU A 82 13.47 8.28 7.49
C LEU A 82 12.37 7.24 7.35
N LEU A 83 11.44 7.40 6.40
CA LEU A 83 10.36 6.43 6.17
C LEU A 83 10.89 5.01 5.87
N VAL A 84 11.91 4.91 5.01
CA VAL A 84 12.55 3.62 4.68
C VAL A 84 13.28 3.05 5.90
N GLN A 85 13.96 3.88 6.69
CA GLN A 85 14.62 3.43 7.92
C GLN A 85 13.63 2.87 8.93
N ILE A 86 12.50 3.54 9.15
CA ILE A 86 11.43 3.08 10.05
C ILE A 86 10.81 1.77 9.52
N GLN A 87 10.48 1.71 8.22
CA GLN A 87 9.95 0.48 7.62
C GLN A 87 10.91 -0.69 7.81
N ASN A 88 12.19 -0.51 7.49
CA ASN A 88 13.20 -1.55 7.65
C ASN A 88 13.34 -1.96 9.10
N HIS A 89 13.32 -0.99 10.03
CA HIS A 89 13.37 -1.24 11.47
C HIS A 89 12.21 -2.13 11.92
N TRP A 90 11.00 -1.89 11.42
CA TRP A 90 9.84 -2.74 11.72
C TRP A 90 9.94 -4.12 11.07
N LEU A 91 10.57 -4.24 9.90
CA LEU A 91 10.75 -5.52 9.23
C LEU A 91 11.91 -6.37 9.81
N VAL A 92 12.76 -5.84 10.69
CA VAL A 92 13.85 -6.63 11.28
C VAL A 92 13.27 -7.80 12.08
N GLY A 93 13.59 -9.03 11.66
CA GLY A 93 13.10 -10.25 12.30
C GLY A 93 11.63 -10.58 12.02
N GLN A 94 10.97 -9.81 11.16
CA GLN A 94 9.58 -10.03 10.73
C GLN A 94 9.56 -10.28 9.23
N ASN A 95 8.79 -11.28 8.78
CA ASN A 95 8.66 -11.58 7.35
C ASN A 95 7.18 -11.65 6.95
N PRO A 96 6.46 -10.52 6.97
CA PRO A 96 5.04 -10.50 6.68
C PRO A 96 4.79 -10.87 5.20
N PRO A 97 3.74 -11.66 4.89
CA PRO A 97 3.51 -12.17 3.55
C PRO A 97 3.49 -11.08 2.46
N GLY A 98 2.89 -9.92 2.75
CA GLY A 98 2.77 -8.81 1.81
C GLY A 98 4.08 -8.05 1.52
N ASN A 99 5.14 -8.26 2.31
CA ASN A 99 6.49 -7.76 2.00
C ASN A 99 7.42 -8.86 1.47
N GLY A 100 6.91 -10.08 1.30
CA GLY A 100 7.65 -11.24 0.81
C GLY A 100 6.92 -11.92 -0.34
N GLU A 101 6.53 -13.18 -0.14
CA GLU A 101 5.95 -14.05 -1.19
C GLU A 101 4.69 -13.48 -1.86
N SER A 102 3.88 -12.72 -1.10
CA SER A 102 2.64 -12.13 -1.61
C SER A 102 2.83 -10.67 -2.04
N GLN A 103 4.05 -10.14 -2.12
CA GLN A 103 4.28 -8.72 -2.44
C GLN A 103 3.57 -8.26 -3.72
N LYS A 104 3.47 -9.12 -4.74
CA LYS A 104 2.81 -8.80 -6.01
C LYS A 104 1.35 -8.39 -5.83
N ILE A 105 0.58 -9.13 -5.03
CA ILE A 105 -0.86 -8.84 -4.85
C ILE A 105 -1.09 -7.60 -3.96
N TRP A 106 -0.12 -7.25 -3.10
CA TRP A 106 -0.19 -6.06 -2.23
C TRP A 106 0.30 -4.77 -2.91
N ALA A 107 1.44 -4.80 -3.60
CA ALA A 107 2.16 -3.59 -4.00
C ALA A 107 2.27 -3.35 -5.52
N GLU A 108 2.23 -4.40 -6.34
CA GLU A 108 2.44 -4.23 -7.79
C GLU A 108 1.18 -3.71 -8.51
N SER A 109 1.39 -2.98 -9.59
CA SER A 109 0.32 -2.56 -10.50
C SER A 109 -0.49 -3.78 -10.97
N ILE A 110 -1.82 -3.65 -11.01
CA ILE A 110 -2.66 -4.71 -11.58
C ILE A 110 -2.39 -4.74 -13.09
N ASN A 111 -1.86 -5.85 -13.59
CA ASN A 111 -1.75 -6.08 -15.02
C ASN A 111 -3.08 -6.63 -15.53
N VAL A 112 -3.82 -5.83 -16.29
CA VAL A 112 -5.13 -6.20 -16.85
C VAL A 112 -5.01 -7.38 -17.82
N GLN A 113 -3.86 -7.56 -18.48
CA GLN A 113 -3.62 -8.69 -19.37
C GLN A 113 -3.66 -10.05 -18.65
N ASP A 114 -3.36 -10.08 -17.34
CA ASP A 114 -3.40 -11.31 -16.54
C ASP A 114 -4.85 -11.83 -16.36
N TYR A 115 -5.85 -11.00 -16.61
CA TYR A 115 -7.28 -11.31 -16.45
C TYR A 115 -8.02 -11.43 -17.78
N TRP A 116 -7.32 -11.38 -18.91
CA TRP A 116 -7.93 -11.55 -20.22
C TRP A 116 -8.40 -12.99 -20.41
N THR A 117 -9.69 -13.16 -20.69
CA THR A 117 -10.20 -14.42 -21.23
C THR A 117 -9.73 -14.59 -22.67
N PRO A 118 -9.40 -15.81 -23.11
CA PRO A 118 -8.84 -16.07 -24.45
C PRO A 118 -9.77 -15.69 -25.62
N GLU A 119 -11.05 -15.40 -25.36
CA GLU A 119 -12.05 -15.06 -26.38
C GLU A 119 -12.11 -13.56 -26.72
N GLU A 120 -11.38 -12.70 -26.01
CA GLU A 120 -11.42 -11.25 -26.25
C GLU A 120 -10.35 -10.86 -27.30
N PRO A 121 -10.74 -10.33 -28.48
CA PRO A 121 -9.77 -9.93 -29.48
C PRO A 121 -8.95 -8.75 -28.93
N PRO A 122 -7.62 -8.73 -29.17
CA PRO A 122 -6.77 -7.65 -28.68
C PRO A 122 -7.27 -6.30 -29.20
N PRO A 123 -7.13 -5.21 -28.40
CA PRO A 123 -7.56 -3.89 -28.84
C PRO A 123 -6.88 -3.57 -30.17
N LEU A 124 -7.71 -3.25 -31.17
CA LEU A 124 -7.25 -2.89 -32.51
C LEU A 124 -6.21 -1.78 -32.37
N LEU A 125 -4.93 -2.13 -32.60
CA LEU A 125 -3.87 -1.15 -32.74
C LEU A 125 -4.33 -0.18 -33.83
N LYS A 126 -4.62 1.07 -33.47
CA LYS A 126 -4.84 2.12 -34.45
C LYS A 126 -3.53 2.27 -35.21
N VAL A 127 -3.45 1.62 -36.37
CA VAL A 127 -2.40 1.86 -37.35
C VAL A 127 -2.49 3.35 -37.68
N ASN A 128 -1.50 4.12 -37.23
CA ASN A 128 -1.27 5.47 -37.73
C ASN A 128 -0.92 5.36 -39.21
N GLN A 129 -1.94 5.33 -40.08
CA GLN A 129 -1.76 5.57 -41.50
C GLN A 129 -1.51 7.07 -41.68
N GLY A 130 -0.26 7.46 -41.46
CA GLY A 130 0.25 8.75 -41.90
C GLY A 130 0.33 8.76 -43.41
N THR A 131 -0.76 9.11 -44.08
CA THR A 131 -0.73 9.57 -45.47
C THR A 131 -1.26 11.00 -45.48
N ARG A 132 -0.37 11.99 -45.37
CA ARG A 132 -0.72 13.38 -45.67
C ARG A 132 -0.89 13.50 -47.19
N PRO A 133 -2.04 13.94 -47.71
CA PRO A 133 -2.11 14.34 -49.12
C PRO A 133 -1.36 15.66 -49.29
N ASN A 134 -0.49 15.73 -50.30
CA ASN A 134 0.07 17.01 -50.76
C ASN A 134 -1.04 17.79 -51.47
N PHE A 135 -1.33 18.99 -50.97
CA PHE A 135 -1.98 20.07 -51.70
C PHE A 135 -1.04 21.28 -51.71
#